data_AF-A0A6A6FTE5-F1
#
_entry.id   AF-A0A6A6FTE5-F1
#
_cell.length_a   1.000
_cell.length_b   1.000
_cell.length_c   1.000
_cell.angle_alpha   90.00
_cell.angle_beta   90.00
_cell.angle_gamma   90.00
#
_symmetry.space_group_name_H-M   'P 1'
#
loop_
_entity.id
_entity.type
_entity.pdbx_description
1 polymer ?
#
loop_
_entity_poly.entity_id
_entity_poly.type
_entity_poly.pdbx_seq_one_letter_code
_entity_poly.pdbx_strand_id
1 'polypeptide(L)'
;MPNPRSYKNPRSRSVSKSPLTSPAFERDDPLSRQVAFVPFKAGAPSGISEETRRAVRVQAAKASAAARKQTIARKLAEKSGQPMSTETSPASSTEHSEQSRRASSTSAAESDPTKSIIASPTPSQSLEVSPIDPATRLYPIAPWHPVIPSIVDYFTKYFLPDTTQPQDVYGRDAMRTQLWPLALSHNCLFHAIMLNAASHAVVTGALHVPTSLLAQLKHTAIEGINEAIARLDFTQVGDAIIDAIALLGAWELQYGTADTYETHMGGLVAIVNNLPGGFYGAQITLPPATINVIYTAGHDLAVYASTRPFFDIPGTQALPAAPLLPSTLPAAFEKLKTQHLLLPSFMQLISRLSNVVPEDPAARARLDEIQQAVLDWEVENVTATTYCPLRTVLEDAAIRQVYLHMRLAALSLCGYTRFSMNTDAQDFLQTLYAEALHLQSDLLIGTCFEELIFWCLSTISATTGRCEHKHMRSLKRLTMELELTSWDDARRSWTQFVYPESLDSRAYALWQAVSNSTVARDPSVGMGEPTRYAKGIGHPTTHIAALVAAEEG
;
A
#
# COMPACT_ATOMS: atom_id res chain seq x y z
N MET A 1 26.78 4.76 77.60
CA MET A 1 28.02 4.14 77.08
C MET A 1 28.47 4.92 75.85
N PRO A 2 29.79 5.11 75.65
CA PRO A 2 30.35 6.25 74.94
C PRO A 2 30.53 6.00 73.44
N ASN A 3 30.54 7.09 72.68
CA ASN A 3 31.10 7.15 71.33
C ASN A 3 32.58 7.58 71.45
N PRO A 4 33.52 7.00 70.66
CA PRO A 4 34.58 7.86 70.15
C PRO A 4 35.16 7.50 68.76
N ARG A 5 35.49 8.59 68.04
CA ARG A 5 36.62 8.81 67.09
C ARG A 5 36.47 8.20 65.68
N SER A 6 36.28 8.98 64.60
CA SER A 6 37.05 10.11 64.03
C SER A 6 38.47 9.74 63.58
N TYR A 7 38.67 9.78 62.25
CA TYR A 7 39.92 10.21 61.64
C TYR A 7 39.64 11.30 60.59
N LYS A 8 40.44 12.36 60.64
CA LYS A 8 40.41 13.57 59.83
C LYS A 8 41.34 13.44 58.61
N ASN A 9 40.85 13.90 57.44
CA ASN A 9 41.40 14.87 56.47
C ASN A 9 42.93 15.07 56.34
N PRO A 10 43.51 15.40 55.15
CA PRO A 10 43.23 16.73 54.53
C PRO A 10 43.46 16.93 53.00
N ARG A 11 42.92 18.05 52.45
CA ARG A 11 43.48 19.05 51.49
C ARG A 11 44.17 18.55 50.19
N SER A 12 44.13 19.19 49.00
CA SER A 12 43.64 20.48 48.48
C SER A 12 44.04 20.59 46.98
N ARG A 13 43.33 21.45 46.21
CA ARG A 13 43.79 22.22 45.03
C ARG A 13 44.15 21.44 43.74
N SER A 14 43.35 21.51 42.67
CA SER A 14 43.22 22.58 41.64
C SER A 14 44.28 22.54 40.52
N VAL A 15 43.78 22.70 39.28
CA VAL A 15 44.43 23.19 38.04
C VAL A 15 44.83 22.12 36.99
N SER A 16 43.93 22.01 36.00
CA SER A 16 44.15 22.21 34.55
C SER A 16 45.02 21.28 33.69
N LYS A 17 44.49 21.09 32.47
CA LYS A 17 45.08 20.77 31.16
C LYS A 17 45.05 19.30 30.71
N SER A 18 44.22 19.08 29.70
CA SER A 18 44.28 18.00 28.72
C SER A 18 45.69 17.85 28.11
N PRO A 19 46.00 16.72 27.45
CA PRO A 19 45.68 16.64 26.03
C PRO A 19 45.22 15.26 25.50
N LEU A 20 44.28 15.33 24.55
CA LEU A 20 44.21 14.55 23.30
C LEU A 20 44.57 13.05 23.35
N THR A 21 43.53 12.21 23.28
CA THR A 21 43.63 10.85 22.72
C THR A 21 43.29 10.89 21.23
N SER A 22 44.21 10.38 20.42
CA SER A 22 44.10 10.22 18.96
C SER A 22 42.95 9.28 18.55
N PRO A 23 42.39 9.44 17.33
CA PRO A 23 41.25 8.67 16.86
C PRO A 23 41.67 7.25 16.43
N ALA A 24 41.00 6.25 16.98
CA ALA A 24 41.08 4.89 16.46
C ALA A 24 40.35 4.84 15.10
N PHE A 25 41.06 4.33 14.09
CA PHE A 25 40.51 3.98 12.79
C PHE A 25 39.52 2.83 12.95
N GLU A 26 38.22 3.12 12.98
CA GLU A 26 37.19 2.15 12.63
C GLU A 26 37.28 1.86 11.13
N ARG A 27 37.61 0.61 10.80
CA ARG A 27 37.49 0.08 9.45
C ARG A 27 36.01 -0.14 9.17
N ASP A 28 35.43 0.74 8.36
CA ASP A 28 34.13 0.49 7.70
C ASP A 28 34.26 -0.75 6.79
N ASP A 29 33.50 -1.80 7.12
CA ASP A 29 33.34 -2.99 6.30
C ASP A 29 32.43 -2.65 5.09
N PRO A 30 32.87 -2.82 3.83
CA PRO A 30 32.15 -2.29 2.66
C PRO A 30 30.96 -3.15 2.17
N LEU A 31 30.54 -4.18 2.90
CA LEU A 31 29.59 -5.20 2.42
C LEU A 31 28.16 -5.15 3.01
N SER A 32 27.77 -4.09 3.74
CA SER A 32 26.43 -4.00 4.34
C SER A 32 25.64 -2.73 4.00
N ARG A 33 25.89 -2.11 2.84
CA ARG A 33 25.30 -0.79 2.53
C ARG A 33 23.91 -0.89 1.91
N GLN A 34 22.90 -1.11 2.74
CA GLN A 34 21.51 -0.79 2.42
C GLN A 34 21.36 0.74 2.26
N VAL A 35 20.77 1.17 1.15
CA VAL A 35 20.40 2.58 0.93
C VAL A 35 19.10 2.86 1.70
N ALA A 36 19.24 3.18 2.98
CA ALA A 36 18.11 3.57 3.82
C ALA A 36 17.79 5.07 3.66
N PHE A 37 16.51 5.40 3.80
CA PHE A 37 16.05 6.78 3.98
C PHE A 37 16.67 7.36 5.26
N VAL A 38 17.18 8.60 5.20
CA VAL A 38 17.85 9.22 6.35
C VAL A 38 16.79 9.69 7.36
N PRO A 39 16.74 9.16 8.59
CA PRO A 39 15.75 9.59 9.57
C PRO A 39 15.99 11.05 10.00
N PHE A 40 14.92 11.83 10.09
CA PHE A 40 14.92 13.21 10.58
C PHE A 40 14.40 13.24 12.02
N LYS A 41 15.09 13.89 12.95
CA LYS A 41 14.52 14.21 14.27
C LYS A 41 13.65 15.46 14.14
N ALA A 42 12.33 15.30 14.23
CA ALA A 42 11.41 16.41 14.42
C ALA A 42 11.56 16.96 15.85
N GLY A 43 11.82 18.26 16.01
CA GLY A 43 11.92 18.85 17.34
C GLY A 43 12.45 20.28 17.48
N ALA A 44 12.90 20.94 16.41
CA ALA A 44 13.28 22.35 16.48
C ALA A 44 12.25 23.23 15.73
N PRO A 45 11.75 24.32 16.31
CA PRO A 45 10.86 25.28 15.64
C PRO A 45 11.52 26.03 14.47
N SER A 46 12.78 25.71 14.16
CA SER A 46 13.60 26.29 13.10
C SER A 46 13.98 25.24 12.05
N GLY A 47 13.02 24.52 11.50
CA GLY A 47 13.24 23.57 10.39
C GLY A 47 14.29 22.49 10.66
N ILE A 48 14.64 21.77 9.59
CA ILE A 48 15.64 20.69 9.62
C ILE A 48 17.02 21.28 9.94
N SER A 49 17.67 20.79 11.00
CA SER A 49 19.00 21.27 11.43
C SER A 49 20.02 21.19 10.29
N GLU A 50 20.95 22.16 10.22
CA GLU A 50 22.07 22.10 9.28
C GLU A 50 22.88 20.79 9.41
N GLU A 51 22.87 20.17 10.59
CA GLU A 51 23.48 18.85 10.81
C GLU A 51 22.75 17.73 10.05
N THR A 52 21.43 17.77 9.97
CA THR A 52 20.66 16.79 9.20
C THR A 52 20.80 17.04 7.70
N ARG A 53 20.82 18.30 7.25
CA ARG A 53 21.17 18.64 5.85
C ARG A 53 22.57 18.17 5.49
N ARG A 54 23.53 18.34 6.40
CA ARG A 54 24.90 17.85 6.25
C ARG A 54 24.93 16.32 6.21
N ALA A 55 24.16 15.63 7.04
CA ALA A 55 24.06 14.16 7.03
C ALA A 55 23.50 13.64 5.70
N VAL A 56 22.41 14.22 5.20
CA VAL A 56 21.83 13.89 3.89
C VAL A 56 22.84 14.18 2.77
N ARG A 57 23.50 15.34 2.78
CA ARG A 57 24.55 15.67 1.78
C ARG A 57 25.73 14.71 1.85
N VAL A 58 26.16 14.30 3.04
CA VAL A 58 27.24 13.32 3.23
C VAL A 58 26.82 11.95 2.72
N GLN A 59 25.58 11.52 2.97
CA GLN A 59 25.06 10.25 2.50
C GLN A 59 24.85 10.24 0.98
N ALA A 60 24.30 11.31 0.40
CA ALA A 60 24.20 11.52 -1.03
C ALA A 60 25.58 11.58 -1.71
N ALA A 61 26.56 12.25 -1.10
CA ALA A 61 27.94 12.27 -1.59
C ALA A 61 28.60 10.89 -1.50
N LYS A 62 28.36 10.12 -0.43
CA LYS A 62 28.82 8.73 -0.29
C LYS A 62 28.20 7.82 -1.35
N ALA A 63 26.88 7.94 -1.61
CA ALA A 63 26.18 7.19 -2.63
C ALA A 63 26.71 7.53 -4.04
N SER A 64 26.83 8.82 -4.36
CA SER A 64 27.38 9.30 -5.64
C SER A 64 28.84 8.85 -5.85
N ALA A 65 29.66 8.85 -4.79
CA ALA A 65 31.02 8.32 -4.84
C ALA A 65 31.04 6.79 -5.06
N ALA A 66 30.10 6.04 -4.47
CA ALA A 66 29.96 4.60 -4.68
C ALA A 66 29.55 4.27 -6.13
N ALA A 67 28.56 4.97 -6.68
CA ALA A 67 28.12 4.83 -8.08
C ALA A 67 29.27 5.15 -9.07
N ARG A 68 30.07 6.19 -8.76
CA ARG A 68 31.26 6.52 -9.55
C ARG A 68 32.33 5.42 -9.47
N LYS A 69 32.54 4.82 -8.30
CA LYS A 69 33.47 3.69 -8.13
C LYS A 69 33.02 2.46 -8.91
N GLN A 70 31.73 2.13 -8.89
CA GLN A 70 31.17 1.02 -9.68
C GLN A 70 31.33 1.28 -11.18
N THR A 71 31.09 2.51 -11.65
CA THR A 71 31.29 2.90 -13.05
C THR A 71 32.75 2.76 -13.48
N ILE A 72 33.70 3.13 -12.62
CA ILE A 72 35.14 2.98 -12.86
C ILE A 72 35.53 1.50 -12.87
N ALA A 73 35.03 0.71 -11.92
CA ALA A 73 35.28 -0.73 -11.85
C ALA A 73 34.77 -1.45 -13.10
N ARG A 74 33.57 -1.10 -13.59
CA ARG A 74 33.01 -1.65 -14.84
C ARG A 74 33.88 -1.31 -16.06
N LYS A 75 34.30 -0.05 -16.19
CA LYS A 75 35.20 0.38 -17.28
C LYS A 75 36.57 -0.31 -17.23
N LEU A 76 37.08 -0.60 -16.03
CA LEU A 76 38.34 -1.34 -15.87
C LEU A 76 38.18 -2.83 -16.21
N ALA A 77 37.06 -3.44 -15.85
CA ALA A 77 36.76 -4.83 -16.23
C ALA A 77 36.57 -4.98 -17.74
N GLU A 78 35.86 -4.06 -18.39
CA GLU A 78 35.70 -4.02 -19.86
C GLU A 78 37.05 -3.85 -20.59
N LYS A 79 37.97 -3.05 -20.02
CA LYS A 79 39.31 -2.84 -20.58
C LYS A 79 40.27 -4.02 -20.34
N SER A 80 40.02 -4.83 -19.31
CA SER A 80 40.82 -6.02 -18.98
C SER A 80 40.39 -7.29 -19.73
N GLY A 81 39.24 -7.26 -20.42
CA GLY A 81 38.66 -8.41 -21.12
C GLY A 81 39.04 -8.54 -22.60
N GLN A 82 39.90 -7.68 -23.16
CA GLN A 82 40.40 -7.82 -24.53
C GLN A 82 41.64 -8.74 -24.57
N PRO A 83 41.57 -9.92 -25.21
CA PRO A 83 42.75 -10.76 -25.39
C PRO A 83 43.66 -10.16 -26.47
N MET A 84 44.92 -9.97 -26.11
CA MET A 84 46.01 -9.65 -27.03
C MET A 84 46.13 -10.74 -28.09
N SER A 85 45.94 -10.37 -29.35
CA SER A 85 46.49 -11.09 -30.50
C SER A 85 47.67 -10.28 -31.04
N THR A 86 48.87 -10.72 -30.72
CA THR A 86 50.12 -10.33 -31.38
C THR A 86 50.29 -11.17 -32.64
N GLU A 87 50.49 -10.55 -33.80
CA GLU A 87 51.72 -10.77 -34.60
C GLU A 87 51.82 -9.88 -35.87
N THR A 88 52.95 -9.17 -35.92
CA THR A 88 53.81 -8.83 -37.08
C THR A 88 53.30 -8.02 -38.29
N SER A 89 53.89 -6.82 -38.44
CA SER A 89 54.10 -6.09 -39.70
C SER A 89 55.21 -6.77 -40.57
N PRO A 90 55.44 -6.40 -41.86
CA PRO A 90 56.05 -5.10 -42.23
C PRO A 90 55.70 -4.47 -43.61
N ALA A 91 55.96 -3.14 -43.65
CA ALA A 91 56.60 -2.33 -44.72
C ALA A 91 55.82 -1.66 -45.89
N SER A 92 56.29 -0.42 -46.14
CA SER A 92 56.20 0.45 -47.33
C SER A 92 54.81 1.03 -47.69
N SER A 93 54.62 2.27 -48.13
CA SER A 93 55.48 3.41 -48.41
C SER A 93 54.61 4.65 -48.77
N THR A 94 55.21 5.83 -48.66
CA THR A 94 55.02 7.02 -49.54
C THR A 94 53.73 7.86 -49.51
N GLU A 95 53.93 9.09 -49.03
CA GLU A 95 53.67 10.38 -49.72
C GLU A 95 52.30 11.08 -49.69
N HIS A 96 52.44 12.42 -49.66
CA HIS A 96 51.46 13.51 -49.83
C HIS A 96 50.64 13.95 -48.60
N SER A 97 50.50 15.23 -48.27
CA SER A 97 51.09 16.49 -48.74
C SER A 97 50.78 17.54 -47.67
N GLU A 98 51.75 18.38 -47.33
CA GLU A 98 51.52 19.65 -46.64
C GLU A 98 50.86 20.69 -47.57
N GLN A 99 50.59 21.87 -47.00
CA GLN A 99 50.16 23.15 -47.61
C GLN A 99 48.65 23.34 -47.83
N SER A 100 48.04 24.49 -47.55
CA SER A 100 48.49 25.80 -47.04
C SER A 100 47.26 26.71 -46.87
N ARG A 101 47.33 27.67 -45.92
CA ARG A 101 46.70 29.02 -45.96
C ARG A 101 45.17 29.11 -45.90
N ARG A 102 44.53 30.23 -45.52
CA ARG A 102 44.78 31.44 -44.71
C ARG A 102 43.52 32.31 -44.92
N ALA A 103 43.05 32.97 -43.86
CA ALA A 103 42.31 34.24 -43.83
C ALA A 103 40.91 34.40 -44.49
N SER A 104 39.95 34.70 -43.61
CA SER A 104 39.14 35.93 -43.54
C SER A 104 38.41 36.49 -44.77
N SER A 105 37.10 36.72 -44.63
CA SER A 105 36.41 38.04 -44.74
C SER A 105 34.89 37.84 -44.90
N THR A 106 34.08 38.15 -43.88
CA THR A 106 33.17 39.33 -43.77
C THR A 106 32.06 39.44 -44.81
N SER A 107 30.79 39.44 -44.35
CA SER A 107 29.84 40.54 -44.57
C SER A 107 28.51 40.29 -43.85
N ALA A 108 28.05 41.34 -43.15
CA ALA A 108 26.81 41.48 -42.40
C ALA A 108 25.67 42.05 -43.27
N ALA A 109 24.54 42.33 -42.60
CA ALA A 109 23.33 43.08 -42.99
C ALA A 109 22.12 42.18 -43.37
N GLU A 110 21.17 41.97 -42.46
CA GLU A 110 20.03 42.86 -42.07
C GLU A 110 18.78 42.62 -42.92
N SER A 111 17.73 42.07 -42.30
CA SER A 111 16.35 42.58 -42.35
C SER A 111 15.39 41.63 -41.61
N ASP A 112 14.92 42.09 -40.46
CA ASP A 112 13.57 41.82 -39.91
C ASP A 112 12.68 43.02 -40.38
N PRO A 113 11.33 43.09 -40.24
CA PRO A 113 10.43 42.20 -39.50
C PRO A 113 9.06 41.90 -40.15
N THR A 114 8.37 40.84 -39.70
CA THR A 114 6.90 40.88 -39.66
C THR A 114 6.31 40.08 -38.50
N LYS A 115 5.58 40.83 -37.68
CA LYS A 115 4.68 40.39 -36.60
C LYS A 115 3.72 39.27 -37.07
N SER A 116 3.61 38.20 -36.30
CA SER A 116 2.31 37.55 -36.11
C SER A 116 2.13 37.14 -34.64
N ILE A 117 0.99 37.57 -34.11
CA ILE A 117 0.43 37.23 -32.81
C ILE A 117 -0.20 35.85 -32.98
N ILE A 118 0.24 34.82 -32.23
CA ILE A 118 -0.54 33.59 -32.09
C ILE A 118 -0.55 33.15 -30.62
N ALA A 119 -1.75 32.82 -30.19
CA ALA A 119 -2.29 32.60 -28.86
C ALA A 119 -1.64 31.48 -28.03
N SER A 120 -1.82 31.61 -26.72
CA SER A 120 -1.74 30.56 -25.70
C SER A 120 -2.57 29.32 -26.09
N PRO A 121 -2.09 28.09 -25.85
CA PRO A 121 -2.95 26.91 -25.89
C PRO A 121 -3.42 26.53 -24.48
N THR A 122 -4.72 26.65 -24.26
CA THR A 122 -5.48 25.97 -23.20
C THR A 122 -5.54 24.46 -23.49
N PRO A 123 -5.65 23.58 -22.47
CA PRO A 123 -5.50 22.14 -22.62
C PRO A 123 -6.86 21.48 -22.88
N SER A 124 -7.01 20.83 -24.03
CA SER A 124 -8.10 19.89 -24.30
C SER A 124 -7.72 19.05 -25.50
N GLN A 125 -6.93 17.99 -25.28
CA GLN A 125 -6.84 16.89 -26.23
C GLN A 125 -6.97 15.58 -25.46
N SER A 126 -8.14 14.98 -25.68
CA SER A 126 -8.47 13.59 -25.43
C SER A 126 -7.38 12.68 -26.00
N LEU A 127 -6.69 11.94 -25.13
CA LEU A 127 -5.76 10.88 -25.51
C LEU A 127 -6.56 9.66 -25.98
N GLU A 128 -6.85 9.59 -27.28
CA GLU A 128 -7.14 8.32 -27.95
C GLU A 128 -5.85 7.49 -28.00
N VAL A 129 -5.88 6.30 -27.39
CA VAL A 129 -4.75 5.38 -27.37
C VAL A 129 -4.70 4.63 -28.71
N SER A 130 -3.92 5.15 -29.66
CA SER A 130 -3.46 4.41 -30.84
C SER A 130 -2.22 3.56 -30.50
N PRO A 131 -1.90 2.50 -31.30
CA PRO A 131 -0.75 1.64 -31.07
C PRO A 131 0.56 2.45 -31.10
N ILE A 132 1.30 2.42 -29.99
CA ILE A 132 2.44 3.31 -29.71
C ILE A 132 3.66 2.89 -30.53
N ASP A 133 4.15 3.81 -31.38
CA ASP A 133 5.43 3.73 -32.09
C ASP A 133 6.61 3.76 -31.07
N PRO A 134 7.58 2.83 -31.12
CA PRO A 134 8.74 2.80 -30.22
C PRO A 134 9.57 4.09 -30.15
N ALA A 135 9.49 4.96 -31.16
CA ALA A 135 10.31 6.18 -31.25
C ALA A 135 9.68 7.43 -30.60
N THR A 136 8.40 7.40 -30.18
CA THR A 136 7.65 8.55 -29.64
C THR A 136 7.25 8.38 -28.17
N ARG A 137 8.08 7.68 -27.38
CA ARG A 137 7.76 7.33 -25.99
C ARG A 137 7.83 8.54 -25.04
N LEU A 138 6.71 8.83 -24.38
CA LEU A 138 6.46 9.94 -23.43
C LEU A 138 7.00 9.70 -22.00
N TYR A 139 7.77 8.63 -21.75
CA TYR A 139 8.15 8.24 -20.40
C TYR A 139 9.50 8.84 -19.97
N PRO A 140 9.68 9.23 -18.69
CA PRO A 140 10.79 10.08 -18.28
C PRO A 140 12.17 9.40 -18.14
N ILE A 141 12.37 8.16 -18.62
CA ILE A 141 13.57 7.36 -18.29
C ILE A 141 14.23 6.72 -19.53
N ALA A 142 15.55 6.85 -19.64
CA ALA A 142 16.42 6.06 -20.52
C ALA A 142 17.77 5.76 -19.83
N PRO A 143 18.34 4.53 -19.92
CA PRO A 143 17.83 3.35 -20.62
C PRO A 143 16.78 2.56 -19.82
N TRP A 144 15.80 2.04 -20.55
CA TRP A 144 14.59 1.39 -20.03
C TRP A 144 14.80 -0.13 -19.93
N HIS A 145 14.47 -0.75 -18.79
CA HIS A 145 14.41 -2.21 -18.72
C HIS A 145 13.26 -2.72 -19.60
N PRO A 146 13.44 -3.77 -20.43
CA PRO A 146 12.46 -4.20 -21.42
C PRO A 146 11.06 -4.53 -20.88
N VAL A 147 10.95 -4.89 -19.59
CA VAL A 147 9.69 -5.27 -18.92
C VAL A 147 8.86 -4.07 -18.45
N ILE A 148 9.45 -2.88 -18.30
CA ILE A 148 8.71 -1.72 -17.77
C ILE A 148 7.49 -1.31 -18.63
N PRO A 149 7.45 -1.41 -19.98
CA PRO A 149 6.23 -1.08 -20.73
C PRO A 149 5.06 -1.99 -20.32
N SER A 150 5.31 -3.28 -20.11
CA SER A 150 4.28 -4.21 -19.65
C SER A 150 3.78 -3.89 -18.24
N ILE A 151 4.63 -3.36 -17.36
CA ILE A 151 4.23 -2.88 -16.03
C ILE A 151 3.35 -1.62 -16.15
N VAL A 152 3.68 -0.70 -17.07
CA VAL A 152 2.84 0.48 -17.35
C VAL A 152 1.47 0.08 -17.88
N ASP A 153 1.42 -0.85 -18.85
CA ASP A 153 0.16 -1.37 -19.39
C ASP A 153 -0.66 -2.05 -18.30
N TYR A 154 -0.01 -2.82 -17.42
CA TYR A 154 -0.64 -3.45 -16.27
C TYR A 154 -1.22 -2.42 -15.29
N PHE A 155 -0.45 -1.38 -14.93
CA PHE A 155 -0.90 -0.31 -14.04
C PHE A 155 -2.10 0.43 -14.62
N THR A 156 -1.99 0.88 -15.87
CA THR A 156 -3.04 1.67 -16.52
C THR A 156 -4.33 0.87 -16.72
N LYS A 157 -4.23 -0.44 -16.97
CA LYS A 157 -5.38 -1.34 -17.13
C LYS A 157 -6.11 -1.64 -15.83
N TYR A 158 -5.40 -1.94 -14.74
CA TYR A 158 -6.03 -2.50 -13.53
C TYR A 158 -6.14 -1.52 -12.36
N PHE A 159 -5.28 -0.49 -12.29
CA PHE A 159 -5.30 0.48 -11.19
C PHE A 159 -6.14 1.71 -11.54
N LEU A 160 -6.16 2.16 -12.79
CA LEU A 160 -6.89 3.37 -13.17
C LEU A 160 -8.34 3.02 -13.59
N PRO A 161 -9.37 3.76 -13.14
CA PRO A 161 -10.79 3.40 -13.34
C PRO A 161 -11.27 3.67 -14.78
N ASP A 162 -12.02 2.83 -15.51
CA ASP A 162 -12.30 3.10 -16.94
C ASP A 162 -12.83 4.52 -17.27
N THR A 163 -12.36 5.14 -18.36
CA THR A 163 -12.68 6.53 -18.77
C THR A 163 -14.12 6.73 -19.21
N THR A 164 -14.85 5.64 -19.46
CA THR A 164 -16.22 5.66 -19.96
C THR A 164 -17.28 5.79 -18.85
N GLN A 165 -16.89 5.66 -17.58
CA GLN A 165 -17.83 5.71 -16.45
C GLN A 165 -18.11 7.16 -16.03
N PRO A 166 -19.37 7.66 -16.15
CA PRO A 166 -19.63 9.11 -16.05
C PRO A 166 -19.50 9.71 -14.65
N GLN A 167 -19.40 8.90 -13.58
CA GLN A 167 -19.28 9.38 -12.21
C GLN A 167 -18.51 8.37 -11.35
N ASP A 168 -17.29 8.74 -10.97
CA ASP A 168 -16.57 8.01 -9.94
C ASP A 168 -17.00 8.49 -8.55
N VAL A 169 -17.97 7.78 -7.99
CA VAL A 169 -18.53 8.03 -6.64
C VAL A 169 -17.44 7.99 -5.55
N TYR A 170 -16.32 7.33 -5.80
CA TYR A 170 -15.26 7.11 -4.83
C TYR A 170 -14.01 7.98 -5.08
N GLY A 171 -14.03 8.86 -6.09
CA GLY A 171 -12.94 9.81 -6.36
C GLY A 171 -11.62 9.19 -6.81
N ARG A 172 -11.63 7.92 -7.23
CA ARG A 172 -10.47 7.18 -7.76
C ARG A 172 -9.97 7.75 -9.09
N ASP A 173 -10.78 8.50 -9.83
CA ASP A 173 -10.40 9.18 -11.08
C ASP A 173 -9.27 10.19 -10.86
N ALA A 174 -9.09 10.68 -9.62
CA ALA A 174 -7.93 11.48 -9.23
C ALA A 174 -6.60 10.74 -9.48
N MET A 175 -6.57 9.39 -9.44
CA MET A 175 -5.39 8.63 -9.84
C MET A 175 -5.04 8.84 -11.32
N ARG A 176 -6.04 8.92 -12.19
CA ARG A 176 -5.83 9.14 -13.63
C ARG A 176 -5.58 10.60 -13.95
N THR A 177 -6.35 11.51 -13.37
CA THR A 177 -6.33 12.92 -13.76
C THR A 177 -5.26 13.74 -13.05
N GLN A 178 -4.75 13.27 -11.91
CA GLN A 178 -3.75 13.98 -11.10
C GLN A 178 -2.47 13.14 -10.91
N LEU A 179 -2.58 11.97 -10.26
CA LEU A 179 -1.39 11.19 -9.85
C LEU A 179 -0.58 10.67 -11.04
N TRP A 180 -1.25 10.10 -12.05
CA TRP A 180 -0.57 9.50 -13.20
C TRP A 180 0.14 10.54 -14.10
N PRO A 181 -0.47 11.67 -14.50
CA PRO A 181 0.23 12.75 -15.20
C PRO A 181 1.41 13.31 -14.42
N LEU A 182 1.27 13.46 -13.10
CA LEU A 182 2.35 13.90 -12.22
C LEU A 182 3.53 12.92 -12.25
N ALA A 183 3.24 11.62 -12.21
CA ALA A 183 4.25 10.56 -12.29
C ALA A 183 5.00 10.57 -13.63
N LEU A 184 4.31 10.79 -14.75
CA LEU A 184 4.96 10.91 -16.06
C LEU A 184 5.96 12.07 -16.15
N SER A 185 5.82 13.08 -15.28
CA SER A 185 6.71 14.24 -15.22
C SER A 185 7.82 14.13 -14.18
N HIS A 186 7.76 13.13 -13.27
CA HIS A 186 8.67 13.02 -12.13
C HIS A 186 9.20 11.61 -11.92
N ASN A 187 10.52 11.44 -12.05
CA ASN A 187 11.18 10.15 -11.98
C ASN A 187 10.93 9.38 -10.68
N CYS A 188 11.05 10.01 -9.51
CA CYS A 188 10.89 9.29 -8.24
C CYS A 188 9.48 8.71 -8.07
N LEU A 189 8.44 9.50 -8.37
CA LEU A 189 7.05 9.06 -8.30
C LEU A 189 6.76 7.97 -9.32
N PHE A 190 7.24 8.12 -10.57
CA PHE A 190 7.09 7.08 -11.58
C PHE A 190 7.64 5.73 -11.10
N HIS A 191 8.86 5.70 -10.57
CA HIS A 191 9.47 4.47 -10.09
C HIS A 191 8.74 3.89 -8.87
N ALA A 192 8.23 4.73 -7.96
CA ALA A 192 7.42 4.27 -6.83
C ALA A 192 6.10 3.63 -7.29
N ILE A 193 5.42 4.19 -8.29
CA ILE A 193 4.22 3.59 -8.88
C ILE A 193 4.56 2.28 -9.58
N MET A 194 5.62 2.25 -10.39
CA MET A 194 6.07 1.05 -11.08
C MET A 194 6.45 -0.07 -10.10
N LEU A 195 7.12 0.26 -8.99
CA LEU A 195 7.46 -0.71 -7.95
C LEU A 195 6.20 -1.37 -7.38
N ASN A 196 5.18 -0.56 -7.04
CA ASN A 196 3.93 -1.05 -6.49
C ASN A 196 3.17 -1.92 -7.51
N ALA A 197 3.03 -1.44 -8.74
CA ALA A 197 2.37 -2.19 -9.81
C ALA A 197 3.09 -3.49 -10.15
N ALA A 198 4.43 -3.47 -10.23
CA ALA A 198 5.23 -4.64 -10.52
C ALA A 198 5.17 -5.67 -9.40
N SER A 199 5.28 -5.23 -8.13
CA SER A 199 5.18 -6.11 -6.96
C SER A 199 3.81 -6.78 -6.91
N HIS A 200 2.75 -6.01 -7.17
CA HIS A 200 1.41 -6.55 -7.30
C HIS A 200 1.32 -7.58 -8.44
N ALA A 201 1.82 -7.27 -9.63
CA ALA A 201 1.77 -8.17 -10.79
C ALA A 201 2.54 -9.49 -10.56
N VAL A 202 3.63 -9.46 -9.78
CA VAL A 202 4.37 -10.65 -9.36
C VAL A 202 3.54 -11.48 -8.39
N VAL A 203 2.96 -10.86 -7.36
CA VAL A 203 2.14 -11.55 -6.35
C VAL A 203 0.92 -12.22 -6.97
N THR A 204 0.30 -11.57 -7.96
CA THR A 204 -0.87 -12.13 -8.66
C THR A 204 -0.50 -13.10 -9.77
N GLY A 205 0.79 -13.30 -10.05
CA GLY A 205 1.28 -14.12 -11.17
C GLY A 205 0.93 -13.56 -12.55
N ALA A 206 0.48 -12.31 -12.63
CA ALA A 206 0.05 -11.70 -13.89
C ALA A 206 1.21 -11.33 -14.81
N LEU A 207 2.38 -10.99 -14.23
CA LEU A 207 3.59 -10.70 -14.98
C LEU A 207 4.80 -11.35 -14.31
N HIS A 208 5.75 -11.80 -15.14
CA HIS A 208 7.08 -12.17 -14.66
C HIS A 208 7.98 -10.93 -14.62
N VAL A 209 8.21 -10.39 -13.42
CA VAL A 209 9.12 -9.27 -13.20
C VAL A 209 10.37 -9.77 -12.47
N PRO A 210 11.59 -9.57 -13.02
CA PRO A 210 12.81 -9.96 -12.33
C PRO A 210 12.97 -9.24 -10.98
N THR A 211 13.42 -9.96 -9.96
CA THR A 211 13.70 -9.38 -8.63
C THR A 211 14.71 -8.23 -8.70
N SER A 212 15.72 -8.34 -9.55
CA SER A 212 16.70 -7.28 -9.81
C SER A 212 16.05 -5.99 -10.35
N LEU A 213 14.97 -6.09 -11.13
CA LEU A 213 14.21 -4.93 -11.57
C LEU A 213 13.41 -4.32 -10.40
N LEU A 214 12.80 -5.13 -9.54
CA LEU A 214 12.11 -4.62 -8.34
C LEU A 214 13.08 -3.86 -7.43
N ALA A 215 14.27 -4.42 -7.20
CA ALA A 215 15.35 -3.75 -6.47
C ALA A 215 15.77 -2.44 -7.14
N GLN A 216 15.96 -2.45 -8.47
CA GLN A 216 16.28 -1.25 -9.22
C GLN A 216 15.19 -0.18 -9.11
N LEU A 217 13.92 -0.54 -9.23
CA LEU A 217 12.78 0.40 -9.13
C LEU A 217 12.74 1.05 -7.74
N LYS A 218 12.88 0.24 -6.68
CA LYS A 218 12.96 0.73 -5.30
C LYS A 218 14.15 1.68 -5.09
N HIS A 219 15.34 1.23 -5.48
CA HIS A 219 16.57 2.00 -5.35
C HIS A 219 16.48 3.35 -6.07
N THR A 220 16.01 3.34 -7.33
CA THR A 220 15.90 4.55 -8.15
C THR A 220 14.86 5.52 -7.59
N ALA A 221 13.75 5.01 -7.05
CA ALA A 221 12.77 5.85 -6.36
C ALA A 221 13.39 6.55 -5.14
N ILE A 222 14.12 5.81 -4.30
CA ILE A 222 14.80 6.33 -3.11
C ILE A 222 15.89 7.35 -3.48
N GLU A 223 16.72 7.05 -4.48
CA GLU A 223 17.74 7.97 -4.98
C GLU A 223 17.11 9.27 -5.50
N GLY A 224 16.06 9.16 -6.30
CA GLY A 224 15.34 10.33 -6.82
C GLY A 224 14.72 11.18 -5.72
N ILE A 225 14.16 10.56 -4.67
CA ILE A 225 13.65 11.26 -3.48
C ILE A 225 14.79 11.99 -2.77
N ASN A 226 15.90 11.31 -2.49
CA ASN A 226 17.04 11.88 -1.78
C ASN A 226 17.68 13.03 -2.56
N GLU A 227 17.82 12.90 -3.87
CA GLU A 227 18.36 13.94 -4.74
C GLU A 227 17.43 15.17 -4.80
N ALA A 228 16.11 14.94 -4.81
CA ALA A 228 15.14 16.01 -4.75
C ALA A 228 15.20 16.74 -3.39
N ILE A 229 15.19 16.00 -2.27
CA ILE A 229 15.33 16.56 -0.90
C ILE A 229 16.64 17.33 -0.74
N ALA A 230 17.75 16.83 -1.28
CA ALA A 230 19.04 17.51 -1.18
C ALA A 230 19.08 18.87 -1.93
N ARG A 231 18.25 19.01 -2.97
CA ARG A 231 18.13 20.24 -3.77
C ARG A 231 17.03 21.19 -3.30
N LEU A 232 16.17 20.75 -2.38
CA LEU A 232 15.02 21.52 -1.92
C LEU A 232 15.42 22.70 -1.02
N ASP A 233 14.84 23.86 -1.32
CA ASP A 233 14.48 24.84 -0.31
C ASP A 233 13.09 24.42 0.22
N PHE A 234 12.94 24.24 1.54
CA PHE A 234 11.76 23.58 2.15
C PHE A 234 10.45 24.36 1.98
N THR A 235 10.51 25.52 1.34
CA THR A 235 9.35 26.33 0.95
C THR A 235 8.59 25.76 -0.25
N GLN A 236 9.15 24.79 -1.01
CA GLN A 236 8.51 24.20 -2.20
C GLN A 236 8.80 22.69 -2.36
N VAL A 237 8.44 21.87 -1.37
CA VAL A 237 8.43 20.42 -1.60
C VAL A 237 7.28 20.06 -2.54
N GLY A 238 7.60 19.58 -3.74
CA GLY A 238 6.60 19.21 -4.73
C GLY A 238 5.85 17.91 -4.39
N ASP A 239 4.56 17.88 -4.75
CA ASP A 239 3.63 16.77 -4.50
C ASP A 239 4.20 15.41 -4.90
N ALA A 240 4.95 15.34 -6.01
CA ALA A 240 5.53 14.10 -6.51
C ALA A 240 6.50 13.43 -5.52
N ILE A 241 7.23 14.21 -4.73
CA ILE A 241 8.17 13.69 -3.72
C ILE A 241 7.38 13.11 -2.54
N ILE A 242 6.33 13.84 -2.12
CA ILE A 242 5.44 13.44 -1.03
C ILE A 242 4.76 12.12 -1.38
N ASP A 243 4.18 12.04 -2.58
CA ASP A 243 3.52 10.84 -3.09
C ASP A 243 4.50 9.66 -3.22
N ALA A 244 5.72 9.90 -3.70
CA ALA A 244 6.73 8.85 -3.82
C ALA A 244 7.14 8.28 -2.45
N ILE A 245 7.34 9.13 -1.44
CA ILE A 245 7.66 8.69 -0.06
C ILE A 245 6.49 7.90 0.53
N ALA A 246 5.27 8.40 0.37
CA ALA A 246 4.07 7.74 0.86
C ALA A 246 3.86 6.36 0.22
N LEU A 247 3.98 6.25 -1.10
CA LEU A 247 3.87 4.99 -1.83
C LEU A 247 4.99 4.01 -1.49
N LEU A 248 6.22 4.48 -1.24
CA LEU A 248 7.32 3.62 -0.77
C LEU A 248 7.06 3.11 0.65
N GLY A 249 6.66 3.97 1.58
CA GLY A 249 6.34 3.51 2.93
C GLY A 249 5.16 2.53 2.90
N ALA A 250 4.11 2.82 2.15
CA ALA A 250 3.00 1.88 1.98
C ALA A 250 3.43 0.54 1.36
N TRP A 251 4.40 0.54 0.43
CA TRP A 251 5.03 -0.67 -0.09
C TRP A 251 5.80 -1.42 1.01
N GLU A 252 6.57 -0.73 1.85
CA GLU A 252 7.30 -1.35 2.96
C GLU A 252 6.36 -2.00 3.97
N LEU A 253 5.18 -1.43 4.23
CA LEU A 253 4.22 -2.06 5.13
C LEU A 253 3.57 -3.32 4.52
N GLN A 254 3.39 -3.37 3.19
CA GLN A 254 2.76 -4.51 2.51
C GLN A 254 3.73 -5.64 2.16
N TYR A 255 4.94 -5.28 1.75
CA TYR A 255 5.93 -6.20 1.20
C TYR A 255 7.24 -6.20 1.99
N GLY A 256 7.53 -5.15 2.76
CA GLY A 256 8.80 -4.91 3.45
C GLY A 256 8.76 -5.16 4.95
N THR A 257 9.39 -4.26 5.70
CA THR A 257 9.53 -4.37 7.16
C THR A 257 8.87 -3.19 7.89
N ALA A 258 8.45 -3.42 9.13
CA ALA A 258 7.88 -2.37 9.96
C ALA A 258 8.88 -1.22 10.21
N ASP A 259 10.17 -1.53 10.44
CA ASP A 259 11.20 -0.52 10.72
C ASP A 259 11.45 0.41 9.53
N THR A 260 11.49 -0.14 8.31
CA THR A 260 11.62 0.66 7.07
C THR A 260 10.36 1.49 6.83
N TYR A 261 9.18 0.91 7.05
CA TYR A 261 7.92 1.65 7.02
C TYR A 261 7.91 2.85 7.98
N GLU A 262 8.26 2.64 9.24
CA GLU A 262 8.33 3.71 10.25
C GLU A 262 9.32 4.81 9.85
N THR A 263 10.45 4.42 9.26
CA THR A 263 11.46 5.37 8.77
C THR A 263 10.90 6.27 7.65
N HIS A 264 10.22 5.68 6.66
CA HIS A 264 9.58 6.45 5.58
C HIS A 264 8.45 7.34 6.10
N MET A 265 7.59 6.81 6.99
CA MET A 265 6.48 7.58 7.56
C MET A 265 6.95 8.72 8.45
N GLY A 266 7.98 8.50 9.27
CA GLY A 266 8.61 9.57 10.06
C GLY A 266 9.17 10.68 9.17
N GLY A 267 9.79 10.32 8.05
CA GLY A 267 10.23 11.26 7.01
C GLY A 267 9.07 12.03 6.37
N LEU A 268 8.01 11.33 6.00
CA LEU A 268 6.81 11.91 5.41
C LEU A 268 6.16 12.93 6.35
N VAL A 269 5.97 12.56 7.62
CA VAL A 269 5.44 13.44 8.68
C VAL A 269 6.31 14.70 8.82
N ALA A 270 7.64 14.55 8.82
CA ALA A 270 8.54 15.69 8.91
C ALA A 270 8.41 16.64 7.71
N ILE A 271 8.24 16.12 6.49
CA ILE A 271 8.06 16.94 5.29
C ILE A 271 6.71 17.64 5.31
N VAL A 272 5.65 16.86 5.50
CA VAL A 272 4.25 17.29 5.41
C VAL A 272 3.92 18.34 6.49
N ASN A 273 4.44 18.20 7.72
CA ASN A 273 4.26 19.19 8.78
C ASN A 273 5.04 20.50 8.57
N ASN A 274 6.05 20.51 7.71
CA ASN A 274 6.82 21.71 7.38
C ASN A 274 6.29 22.43 6.13
N LEU A 275 5.22 21.94 5.49
CA LEU A 275 4.57 22.65 4.37
C LEU A 275 3.92 23.95 4.87
N PRO A 276 4.01 25.06 4.10
CA PRO A 276 3.29 26.28 4.41
C PRO A 276 1.78 26.00 4.53
N GLY A 277 1.18 26.33 5.69
CA GLY A 277 -0.24 26.05 5.98
C GLY A 277 -0.52 24.72 6.71
N GLY A 278 0.47 23.83 6.79
CA GLY A 278 0.38 22.54 7.49
C GLY A 278 -0.58 21.54 6.83
N PHE A 279 -0.55 20.28 7.30
CA PHE A 279 -1.46 19.22 6.85
C PHE A 279 -2.80 19.21 7.61
N TYR A 280 -2.82 19.83 8.79
CA TYR A 280 -3.98 19.94 9.67
C TYR A 280 -4.52 21.37 9.66
N GLY A 281 -5.40 21.70 8.70
CA GLY A 281 -6.01 23.03 8.64
C GLY A 281 -6.99 23.20 7.48
N ALA A 282 -7.84 24.24 7.55
CA ALA A 282 -8.86 24.57 6.55
C ALA A 282 -8.30 25.06 5.19
N GLN A 283 -7.00 24.93 4.96
CA GLN A 283 -6.27 25.39 3.77
C GLN A 283 -5.26 24.34 3.29
N ILE A 284 -5.66 23.06 3.22
CA ILE A 284 -4.84 22.05 2.55
C ILE A 284 -4.74 22.45 1.06
N THR A 285 -3.54 22.81 0.60
CA THR A 285 -3.27 23.16 -0.81
C THR A 285 -2.90 21.95 -1.67
N LEU A 286 -2.86 20.75 -1.08
CA LEU A 286 -2.47 19.52 -1.77
C LEU A 286 -3.60 19.01 -2.69
N PRO A 287 -3.27 18.42 -3.85
CA PRO A 287 -4.25 17.77 -4.70
C PRO A 287 -4.97 16.60 -3.98
N PRO A 288 -6.26 16.34 -4.29
CA PRO A 288 -6.99 15.21 -3.73
C PRO A 288 -6.28 13.85 -3.85
N ALA A 289 -5.61 13.57 -4.97
CA ALA A 289 -4.86 12.33 -5.13
C ALA A 289 -3.72 12.21 -4.11
N THR A 290 -2.99 13.29 -3.88
CA THR A 290 -1.88 13.34 -2.92
C THR A 290 -2.37 13.18 -1.48
N ILE A 291 -3.49 13.82 -1.14
CA ILE A 291 -4.15 13.63 0.17
C ILE A 291 -4.49 12.15 0.38
N ASN A 292 -5.08 11.49 -0.62
CA ASN A 292 -5.45 10.08 -0.53
C ASN A 292 -4.22 9.15 -0.43
N VAL A 293 -3.14 9.45 -1.15
CA VAL A 293 -1.90 8.68 -1.07
C VAL A 293 -1.28 8.78 0.33
N ILE A 294 -1.24 9.98 0.92
CA ILE A 294 -0.73 10.21 2.28
C ILE A 294 -1.57 9.45 3.30
N TYR A 295 -2.90 9.64 3.28
CA TYR A 295 -3.79 9.00 4.25
C TYR A 295 -3.85 7.48 4.07
N THR A 296 -3.78 6.95 2.84
CA THR A 296 -3.66 5.50 2.64
C THR A 296 -2.42 4.98 3.35
N ALA A 297 -1.26 5.60 3.10
CA ALA A 297 0.03 5.12 3.58
C ALA A 297 0.19 5.26 5.11
N GLY A 298 -0.18 6.42 5.64
CA GLY A 298 0.09 6.79 7.03
C GLY A 298 -1.10 6.67 7.98
N HIS A 299 -2.32 6.47 7.48
CA HIS A 299 -3.49 6.20 8.31
C HIS A 299 -4.10 4.84 8.02
N ASP A 300 -4.67 4.63 6.83
CA ASP A 300 -5.53 3.47 6.60
C ASP A 300 -4.77 2.16 6.72
N LEU A 301 -3.61 2.02 6.04
CA LEU A 301 -2.82 0.79 6.15
C LEU A 301 -2.32 0.53 7.58
N ALA A 302 -2.03 1.58 8.36
CA ALA A 302 -1.67 1.43 9.77
C ALA A 302 -2.84 0.86 10.60
N VAL A 303 -4.06 1.37 10.37
CA VAL A 303 -5.26 0.84 11.04
C VAL A 303 -5.50 -0.63 10.68
N TYR A 304 -5.34 -1.02 9.40
CA TYR A 304 -5.42 -2.43 8.98
C TYR A 304 -4.33 -3.29 9.67
N ALA A 305 -3.12 -2.74 9.85
CA ALA A 305 -2.01 -3.40 10.53
C ALA A 305 -2.14 -3.40 12.07
N SER A 306 -3.23 -2.86 12.63
CA SER A 306 -3.39 -2.65 14.08
C SER A 306 -2.25 -1.82 14.70
N THR A 307 -1.63 -0.94 13.93
CA THR A 307 -0.59 -0.01 14.39
C THR A 307 -1.17 1.40 14.53
N ARG A 308 -0.46 2.26 15.25
CA ARG A 308 -0.89 3.65 15.44
C ARG A 308 -0.71 4.42 14.12
N PRO A 309 -1.76 5.10 13.62
CA PRO A 309 -1.64 6.02 12.49
C PRO A 309 -0.60 7.12 12.73
N PHE A 310 0.10 7.49 11.67
CA PHE A 310 0.98 8.66 11.61
C PHE A 310 0.22 9.96 11.35
N PHE A 311 -0.95 9.86 10.72
CA PHE A 311 -1.82 11.00 10.46
C PHE A 311 -3.22 10.76 11.00
N ASP A 312 -3.73 11.63 11.87
CA ASP A 312 -5.12 11.58 12.33
C ASP A 312 -6.10 12.09 11.24
N ILE A 313 -7.35 11.61 11.26
CA ILE A 313 -8.40 12.12 10.36
C ILE A 313 -8.88 13.50 10.88
N PRO A 314 -8.89 14.56 10.04
CA PRO A 314 -9.32 15.88 10.46
C PRO A 314 -10.81 15.92 10.86
N GLY A 315 -11.11 16.52 12.00
CA GLY A 315 -12.49 16.75 12.44
C GLY A 315 -13.16 15.53 13.09
N THR A 316 -12.53 14.36 13.08
CA THR A 316 -13.01 13.18 13.78
C THR A 316 -12.72 13.36 15.27
N GLN A 317 -13.78 13.43 16.10
CA GLN A 317 -13.57 13.37 17.56
C GLN A 317 -12.86 12.06 17.90
N ALA A 318 -11.90 12.11 18.83
CA ALA A 318 -11.28 10.90 19.35
C ALA A 318 -12.40 9.94 19.75
N LEU A 319 -12.49 8.79 19.06
CA LEU A 319 -13.49 7.78 19.34
C LEU A 319 -13.44 7.51 20.86
N PRO A 320 -14.57 7.64 21.59
CA PRO A 320 -14.59 7.34 23.01
C PRO A 320 -14.02 5.93 23.19
N ALA A 321 -13.22 5.73 24.25
CA ALA A 321 -12.58 4.46 24.54
C ALA A 321 -13.62 3.33 24.37
N ALA A 322 -13.42 2.52 23.32
CA ALA A 322 -14.42 1.53 22.95
C ALA A 322 -14.73 0.66 24.18
N PRO A 323 -16.02 0.39 24.48
CA PRO A 323 -16.39 -0.50 25.58
C PRO A 323 -15.60 -1.81 25.42
N LEU A 324 -15.06 -2.30 26.53
CA LEU A 324 -14.18 -3.48 26.66
C LEU A 324 -14.32 -4.43 25.47
N LEU A 325 -13.43 -4.23 24.48
CA LEU A 325 -13.40 -5.07 23.29
C LEU A 325 -13.11 -6.51 23.75
N PRO A 326 -13.73 -7.54 23.13
CA PRO A 326 -13.40 -8.91 23.46
C PRO A 326 -11.89 -9.11 23.32
N SER A 327 -11.24 -9.64 24.36
CA SER A 327 -9.78 -9.86 24.36
C SER A 327 -9.36 -10.93 23.35
N THR A 328 -10.31 -11.73 22.86
CA THR A 328 -10.09 -12.83 21.93
C THR A 328 -11.06 -12.75 20.76
N LEU A 329 -10.52 -12.68 19.54
CA LEU A 329 -11.31 -12.84 18.32
C LEU A 329 -11.54 -14.33 18.02
N PRO A 330 -12.64 -14.69 17.34
CA PRO A 330 -12.76 -15.99 16.68
C PRO A 330 -11.55 -16.30 15.82
N ALA A 331 -11.16 -17.58 15.73
CA ALA A 331 -9.91 -18.00 15.11
C ALA A 331 -9.74 -17.51 13.66
N ALA A 332 -10.82 -17.54 12.86
CA ALA A 332 -10.78 -17.05 11.49
C ALA A 332 -10.67 -15.51 11.40
N PHE A 333 -11.28 -14.75 12.32
CA PHE A 333 -11.09 -13.30 12.40
C PHE A 333 -9.67 -12.94 12.84
N GLU A 334 -9.08 -13.67 13.78
CA GLU A 334 -7.67 -13.44 14.15
C GLU A 334 -6.75 -13.71 12.95
N LYS A 335 -7.00 -14.77 12.18
CA LYS A 335 -6.26 -15.03 10.93
C LYS A 335 -6.37 -13.85 9.95
N LEU A 336 -7.58 -13.38 9.65
CA LEU A 336 -7.79 -12.25 8.73
C LEU A 336 -7.14 -10.94 9.24
N LYS A 337 -7.15 -10.72 10.56
CA LYS A 337 -6.45 -9.60 11.20
C LYS A 337 -4.94 -9.71 11.04
N THR A 338 -4.34 -10.85 11.35
CA THR A 338 -2.88 -11.05 11.20
C THR A 338 -2.39 -10.91 9.75
N GLN A 339 -3.28 -11.16 8.79
CA GLN A 339 -3.02 -10.99 7.36
C GLN A 339 -3.27 -9.56 6.86
N HIS A 340 -3.69 -8.63 7.74
CA HIS A 340 -4.05 -7.24 7.43
C HIS A 340 -5.10 -7.11 6.31
N LEU A 341 -6.01 -8.09 6.20
CA LEU A 341 -6.99 -8.13 5.12
C LEU A 341 -8.24 -7.30 5.42
N LEU A 342 -8.63 -7.20 6.70
CA LEU A 342 -9.85 -6.52 7.15
C LEU A 342 -9.60 -5.66 8.38
N LEU A 343 -10.45 -4.65 8.57
CA LEU A 343 -10.36 -3.72 9.70
C LEU A 343 -10.60 -4.43 11.03
N PRO A 344 -9.64 -4.36 11.98
CA PRO A 344 -9.76 -4.99 13.29
C PRO A 344 -10.99 -4.52 14.08
N SER A 345 -11.33 -3.23 13.99
CA SER A 345 -12.44 -2.62 14.73
C SER A 345 -13.78 -3.28 14.40
N PHE A 346 -14.02 -3.61 13.12
CA PHE A 346 -15.26 -4.24 12.70
C PHE A 346 -15.34 -5.71 13.11
N MET A 347 -14.24 -6.45 12.97
CA MET A 347 -14.16 -7.84 13.44
C MET A 347 -14.40 -7.93 14.95
N GLN A 348 -13.84 -7.00 15.74
CA GLN A 348 -14.07 -6.92 17.18
C GLN A 348 -15.53 -6.57 17.51
N LEU A 349 -16.13 -5.62 16.79
CA LEU A 349 -17.54 -5.25 16.96
C LEU A 349 -18.45 -6.46 16.74
N ILE A 350 -18.29 -7.20 15.63
CA ILE A 350 -19.07 -8.39 15.34
C ILE A 350 -18.83 -9.48 16.40
N SER A 351 -17.59 -9.64 16.86
CA SER A 351 -17.23 -10.63 17.90
C SER A 351 -17.92 -10.40 19.24
N ARG A 352 -18.42 -9.19 19.53
CA ARG A 352 -19.22 -8.91 20.74
C ARG A 352 -20.50 -9.75 20.79
N LEU A 353 -21.02 -10.19 19.65
CA LEU A 353 -22.22 -11.05 19.57
C LEU A 353 -22.00 -12.40 20.24
N SER A 354 -20.77 -12.94 20.24
CA SER A 354 -20.46 -14.21 20.93
C SER A 354 -20.66 -14.13 22.46
N ASN A 355 -20.72 -12.93 23.02
CA ASN A 355 -20.92 -12.71 24.47
C ASN A 355 -22.39 -12.41 24.83
N VAL A 356 -23.31 -12.45 23.86
CA VAL A 356 -24.74 -12.23 24.11
C VAL A 356 -25.40 -13.57 24.43
N VAL A 357 -25.61 -13.80 25.72
CA VAL A 357 -26.32 -14.98 26.24
C VAL A 357 -27.81 -14.64 26.41
N PRO A 358 -28.74 -15.24 25.66
CA PRO A 358 -30.16 -14.87 25.67
C PRO A 358 -30.84 -14.87 27.04
N GLU A 359 -30.36 -15.70 27.98
CA GLU A 359 -30.89 -15.85 29.33
C GLU A 359 -30.46 -14.72 30.27
N ASP A 360 -29.45 -13.91 29.92
CA ASP A 360 -29.00 -12.80 30.75
C ASP A 360 -29.98 -11.61 30.66
N PRO A 361 -30.48 -11.08 31.80
CA PRO A 361 -31.33 -9.89 31.83
C PRO A 361 -30.78 -8.67 31.08
N ALA A 362 -29.45 -8.53 31.00
CA ALA A 362 -28.79 -7.42 30.30
C ALA A 362 -28.50 -7.72 28.81
N ALA A 363 -28.82 -8.92 28.32
CA ALA A 363 -28.53 -9.33 26.95
C ALA A 363 -29.24 -8.48 25.91
N ARG A 364 -30.50 -8.09 26.15
CA ARG A 364 -31.26 -7.23 25.24
C ARG A 364 -30.60 -5.87 25.05
N ALA A 365 -30.22 -5.21 26.15
CA ALA A 365 -29.55 -3.91 26.08
C ALA A 365 -28.21 -3.98 25.34
N ARG A 366 -27.40 -5.03 25.60
CA ARG A 366 -26.14 -5.25 24.88
C ARG A 366 -26.37 -5.53 23.39
N LEU A 367 -27.40 -6.29 23.05
CA LEU A 367 -27.76 -6.60 21.68
C LEU A 367 -28.21 -5.34 20.92
N ASP A 368 -28.98 -4.47 21.56
CA ASP A 368 -29.41 -3.19 21.00
C ASP A 368 -28.20 -2.28 20.74
N GLU A 369 -27.27 -2.20 21.68
CA GLU A 369 -26.01 -1.45 21.52
C GLU A 369 -25.16 -1.99 20.36
N ILE A 370 -24.98 -3.32 20.28
CA ILE A 370 -24.20 -3.95 19.21
C ILE A 370 -24.88 -3.73 17.85
N GLN A 371 -26.19 -3.94 17.77
CA GLN A 371 -26.95 -3.75 16.54
C GLN A 371 -26.84 -2.30 16.05
N GLN A 372 -27.02 -1.33 16.94
CA GLN A 372 -26.89 0.09 16.58
C GLN A 372 -25.47 0.41 16.11
N ALA A 373 -24.46 -0.07 16.83
CA ALA A 373 -23.07 0.11 16.42
C ALA A 373 -22.76 -0.52 15.06
N VAL A 374 -23.35 -1.67 14.71
CA VAL A 374 -23.19 -2.29 13.38
C VAL A 374 -23.93 -1.52 12.29
N LEU A 375 -25.09 -0.92 12.60
CA LEU A 375 -25.83 -0.06 11.65
C LEU A 375 -25.07 1.24 11.35
N ASP A 376 -24.48 1.85 12.38
CA ASP A 376 -23.72 3.10 12.28
C ASP A 376 -22.28 2.89 11.78
N TRP A 377 -21.81 1.64 11.74
CA TRP A 377 -20.49 1.32 11.24
C TRP A 377 -20.46 1.41 9.71
N GLU A 378 -19.62 2.30 9.22
CA GLU A 378 -19.29 2.43 7.80
C GLU A 378 -17.76 2.41 7.67
N VAL A 379 -17.25 1.83 6.58
CA VAL A 379 -15.80 1.76 6.37
C VAL A 379 -15.22 3.17 6.27
N GLU A 380 -15.96 4.10 5.66
CA GLU A 380 -15.64 5.52 5.50
C GLU A 380 -15.55 6.29 6.83
N ASN A 381 -16.15 5.78 7.92
CA ASN A 381 -16.03 6.38 9.24
C ASN A 381 -14.71 5.97 9.94
N VAL A 382 -14.06 4.91 9.46
CA VAL A 382 -12.81 4.37 10.03
C VAL A 382 -11.63 4.65 9.12
N THR A 383 -11.80 4.63 7.80
CA THR A 383 -10.75 4.95 6.84
C THR A 383 -10.83 6.41 6.43
N ALA A 384 -9.67 7.03 6.28
CA ALA A 384 -9.52 8.40 5.80
C ALA A 384 -9.78 8.52 4.30
N THR A 385 -9.65 7.42 3.55
CA THR A 385 -9.81 7.39 2.10
C THR A 385 -10.94 6.47 1.65
N THR A 386 -11.48 6.79 0.46
CA THR A 386 -12.51 6.01 -0.23
C THR A 386 -11.93 4.96 -1.19
N TYR A 387 -10.62 4.97 -1.46
CA TYR A 387 -9.97 3.99 -2.31
C TYR A 387 -8.49 3.84 -1.91
N CYS A 388 -7.89 2.70 -2.25
CA CYS A 388 -6.47 2.48 -2.02
C CYS A 388 -5.69 2.59 -3.34
N PRO A 389 -4.72 3.51 -3.48
CA PRO A 389 -3.86 3.61 -4.68
C PRO A 389 -2.97 2.39 -4.91
N LEU A 390 -2.84 1.49 -3.92
CA LEU A 390 -2.10 0.24 -4.01
C LEU A 390 -2.95 -0.97 -4.40
N ARG A 391 -4.26 -0.80 -4.49
CA ARG A 391 -5.19 -1.85 -4.90
C ARG A 391 -5.65 -1.62 -6.33
N THR A 392 -6.06 -2.69 -7.01
CA THR A 392 -6.79 -2.56 -8.28
C THR A 392 -8.22 -2.04 -8.04
N VAL A 393 -8.89 -1.58 -9.09
CA VAL A 393 -10.30 -1.16 -9.02
C VAL A 393 -11.19 -2.31 -8.51
N LEU A 394 -10.92 -3.52 -9.01
CA LEU A 394 -11.63 -4.73 -8.62
C LEU A 394 -11.45 -5.08 -7.14
N GLU A 395 -10.25 -4.88 -6.60
CA GLU A 395 -9.93 -5.15 -5.19
C GLU A 395 -10.63 -4.21 -4.22
N ASP A 396 -10.78 -2.93 -4.58
CA ASP A 396 -11.59 -2.00 -3.80
C ASP A 396 -13.06 -2.44 -3.78
N ALA A 397 -13.60 -2.86 -4.93
CA ALA A 397 -14.95 -3.40 -5.02
C ALA A 397 -15.12 -4.68 -4.18
N ALA A 398 -14.14 -5.60 -4.23
CA ALA A 398 -14.15 -6.84 -3.47
C ALA A 398 -14.18 -6.57 -1.96
N ILE A 399 -13.31 -5.70 -1.44
CA ILE A 399 -13.27 -5.37 0.00
C ILE A 399 -14.58 -4.74 0.47
N ARG A 400 -15.18 -3.84 -0.33
CA ARG A 400 -16.50 -3.27 -0.03
C ARG A 400 -17.56 -4.36 0.08
N GLN A 401 -17.58 -5.30 -0.86
CA GLN A 401 -18.49 -6.43 -0.79
C GLN A 401 -18.26 -7.27 0.47
N VAL A 402 -17.01 -7.55 0.85
CA VAL A 402 -16.72 -8.29 2.10
C VAL A 402 -17.35 -7.61 3.31
N TYR A 403 -17.19 -6.29 3.47
CA TYR A 403 -17.78 -5.57 4.60
C TYR A 403 -19.31 -5.58 4.57
N LEU A 404 -19.94 -5.45 3.40
CA LEU A 404 -21.40 -5.55 3.26
C LEU A 404 -21.92 -6.93 3.68
N HIS A 405 -21.24 -8.01 3.28
CA HIS A 405 -21.60 -9.38 3.69
C HIS A 405 -21.49 -9.54 5.20
N MET A 406 -20.38 -9.09 5.79
CA MET A 406 -20.14 -9.16 7.24
C MET A 406 -21.19 -8.36 8.04
N ARG A 407 -21.52 -7.14 7.59
CA ARG A 407 -22.56 -6.30 8.20
C ARG A 407 -23.91 -7.00 8.21
N LEU A 408 -24.35 -7.51 7.07
CA LEU A 408 -25.63 -8.20 6.97
C LEU A 408 -25.68 -9.51 7.77
N ALA A 409 -24.58 -10.27 7.81
CA ALA A 409 -24.47 -11.45 8.66
C ALA A 409 -24.61 -11.10 10.15
N ALA A 410 -23.90 -10.06 10.62
CA ALA A 410 -23.98 -9.59 11.99
C ALA A 410 -25.38 -9.09 12.37
N LEU A 411 -26.02 -8.29 11.51
CA LEU A 411 -27.39 -7.83 11.73
C LEU A 411 -28.40 -8.99 11.73
N SER A 412 -28.18 -10.00 10.89
CA SER A 412 -29.04 -11.19 10.85
C SER A 412 -28.90 -12.02 12.12
N LEU A 413 -27.68 -12.13 12.68
CA LEU A 413 -27.45 -12.70 14.01
C LEU A 413 -28.15 -11.89 15.11
N CYS A 414 -28.14 -10.56 15.03
CA CYS A 414 -28.88 -9.71 15.98
C CYS A 414 -30.38 -10.01 15.94
N GLY A 415 -30.97 -10.03 14.74
CA GLY A 415 -32.38 -10.35 14.54
C GLY A 415 -32.75 -11.75 15.03
N TYR A 416 -31.91 -12.75 14.74
CA TYR A 416 -32.11 -14.12 15.21
C TYR A 416 -32.03 -14.24 16.74
N THR A 417 -31.07 -13.55 17.35
CA THR A 417 -30.92 -13.54 18.81
C THR A 417 -32.15 -12.90 19.47
N ARG A 418 -32.70 -11.81 18.92
CA ARG A 418 -33.98 -11.22 19.37
C ARG A 418 -35.16 -12.20 19.24
N PHE A 419 -35.22 -12.92 18.12
CA PHE A 419 -36.23 -13.96 17.92
C PHE A 419 -36.12 -15.06 19.00
N SER A 420 -34.90 -15.49 19.36
CA SER A 420 -34.68 -16.45 20.45
C SER A 420 -35.08 -15.93 21.83
N MET A 421 -35.06 -14.60 22.03
CA MET A 421 -35.57 -13.91 23.23
C MET A 421 -37.09 -13.65 23.18
N ASN A 422 -37.84 -14.36 22.34
CA ASN A 422 -39.29 -14.19 22.13
C ASN A 422 -39.70 -12.76 21.74
N THR A 423 -38.84 -12.05 21.00
CA THR A 423 -39.14 -10.72 20.46
C THR A 423 -39.48 -10.86 18.99
N ASP A 424 -40.47 -10.10 18.50
CA ASP A 424 -40.76 -10.07 17.07
C ASP A 424 -39.61 -9.39 16.30
N ALA A 425 -38.95 -10.16 15.45
CA ALA A 425 -37.86 -9.73 14.58
C ALA A 425 -38.07 -10.21 13.14
N GLN A 426 -39.26 -10.75 12.82
CA GLN A 426 -39.50 -11.41 11.55
C GLN A 426 -39.43 -10.43 10.38
N ASP A 427 -40.07 -9.27 10.50
CA ASP A 427 -40.05 -8.23 9.47
C ASP A 427 -38.63 -7.66 9.26
N PHE A 428 -37.89 -7.44 10.35
CA PHE A 428 -36.50 -7.00 10.29
C PHE A 428 -35.60 -7.99 9.52
N LEU A 429 -35.72 -9.29 9.82
CA LEU A 429 -35.00 -10.34 9.09
C LEU A 429 -35.41 -10.41 7.61
N GLN A 430 -36.67 -10.11 7.27
CA GLN A 430 -37.10 -10.05 5.87
C GLN A 430 -36.48 -8.87 5.12
N THR A 431 -36.44 -7.69 5.73
CA THR A 431 -35.78 -6.51 5.15
C THR A 431 -34.28 -6.76 4.93
N LEU A 432 -33.59 -7.35 5.92
CA LEU A 432 -32.17 -7.71 5.80
C LEU A 432 -31.93 -8.70 4.66
N TYR A 433 -32.79 -9.70 4.50
CA TYR A 433 -32.66 -10.66 3.42
C TYR A 433 -32.85 -10.00 2.04
N ALA A 434 -33.80 -9.07 1.92
CA ALA A 434 -33.99 -8.29 0.69
C ALA A 434 -32.74 -7.47 0.35
N GLU A 435 -32.10 -6.83 1.34
CA GLU A 435 -30.81 -6.15 1.15
C GLU A 435 -29.70 -7.14 0.72
N ALA A 436 -29.67 -8.33 1.31
CA ALA A 436 -28.69 -9.36 0.98
C ALA A 436 -28.78 -9.85 -0.48
N LEU A 437 -29.94 -9.72 -1.15
CA LEU A 437 -30.06 -10.07 -2.57
C LEU A 437 -29.22 -9.17 -3.48
N HIS A 438 -28.83 -7.97 -3.01
CA HIS A 438 -27.96 -7.06 -3.75
C HIS A 438 -26.46 -7.37 -3.60
N LEU A 439 -26.09 -8.27 -2.69
CA LEU A 439 -24.69 -8.68 -2.49
C LEU A 439 -24.10 -9.33 -3.75
N GLN A 440 -22.86 -8.98 -4.08
CA GLN A 440 -22.14 -9.53 -5.23
C GLN A 440 -21.18 -10.63 -4.78
N SER A 441 -21.70 -11.70 -4.20
CA SER A 441 -20.91 -12.81 -3.64
C SER A 441 -19.98 -13.47 -4.66
N ASP A 442 -20.37 -13.47 -5.92
CA ASP A 442 -19.61 -14.08 -7.02
C ASP A 442 -18.24 -13.41 -7.23
N LEU A 443 -18.08 -12.12 -6.88
CA LEU A 443 -16.79 -11.41 -6.92
C LEU A 443 -15.79 -11.95 -5.88
N LEU A 444 -16.26 -12.68 -4.88
CA LEU A 444 -15.45 -13.14 -3.76
C LEU A 444 -15.12 -14.64 -3.84
N ILE A 445 -15.66 -15.34 -4.85
CA ILE A 445 -15.35 -16.74 -5.13
C ILE A 445 -13.98 -16.82 -5.81
N GLY A 446 -13.15 -17.77 -5.38
CA GLY A 446 -11.76 -17.88 -5.78
C GLY A 446 -10.81 -16.95 -5.02
N THR A 447 -11.28 -16.31 -3.94
CA THR A 447 -10.47 -15.40 -3.13
C THR A 447 -10.11 -15.99 -1.77
N CYS A 448 -9.22 -15.33 -1.02
CA CYS A 448 -8.92 -15.64 0.36
C CYS A 448 -10.10 -15.44 1.33
N PHE A 449 -11.23 -14.86 0.86
CA PHE A 449 -12.42 -14.60 1.65
C PHE A 449 -13.49 -15.70 1.55
N GLU A 450 -13.28 -16.78 0.77
CA GLU A 450 -14.31 -17.81 0.55
C GLU A 450 -14.92 -18.36 1.85
N GLU A 451 -14.09 -18.66 2.85
CA GLU A 451 -14.57 -19.20 4.13
C GLU A 451 -15.43 -18.18 4.89
N LEU A 452 -15.04 -16.91 4.86
CA LEU A 452 -15.78 -15.81 5.45
C LEU A 452 -17.12 -15.59 4.74
N ILE A 453 -17.14 -15.59 3.41
CA ILE A 453 -18.36 -15.38 2.64
C ILE A 453 -19.30 -16.57 2.74
N PHE A 454 -18.76 -17.78 2.84
CA PHE A 454 -19.54 -18.95 3.20
C PHE A 454 -20.22 -18.75 4.54
N TRP A 455 -19.48 -18.38 5.61
CA TRP A 455 -20.07 -18.05 6.91
C TRP A 455 -21.13 -16.94 6.81
N CYS A 456 -20.85 -15.84 6.10
CA CYS A 456 -21.78 -14.71 5.99
C CYS A 456 -23.12 -15.13 5.34
N LEU A 457 -23.07 -15.72 4.14
CA LEU A 457 -24.26 -16.12 3.40
C LEU A 457 -25.04 -17.21 4.13
N SER A 458 -24.32 -18.17 4.69
CA SER A 458 -24.91 -19.23 5.51
C SER A 458 -25.63 -18.67 6.73
N THR A 459 -25.01 -17.72 7.42
CA THR A 459 -25.59 -17.04 8.58
C THR A 459 -26.85 -16.28 8.17
N ILE A 460 -26.78 -15.47 7.12
CA ILE A 460 -27.94 -14.73 6.59
C ILE A 460 -29.08 -15.70 6.24
N SER A 461 -28.80 -16.76 5.48
CA SER A 461 -29.83 -17.71 5.07
C SER A 461 -30.41 -18.54 6.22
N ALA A 462 -29.57 -19.01 7.15
CA ALA A 462 -30.03 -19.83 8.28
C ALA A 462 -30.87 -19.03 9.27
N THR A 463 -30.49 -17.77 9.54
CA THR A 463 -31.21 -16.90 10.47
C THR A 463 -32.55 -16.42 9.89
N THR A 464 -32.56 -16.01 8.62
CA THR A 464 -33.76 -15.52 7.91
C THR A 464 -34.70 -16.65 7.47
N GLY A 465 -34.19 -17.88 7.38
CA GLY A 465 -34.91 -19.03 6.84
C GLY A 465 -35.13 -18.97 5.32
N ARG A 466 -34.39 -18.10 4.61
CA ARG A 466 -34.51 -17.90 3.16
C ARG A 466 -33.20 -18.17 2.44
N CYS A 467 -33.31 -18.82 1.29
CA CYS A 467 -32.17 -19.06 0.41
C CYS A 467 -32.67 -19.10 -1.04
N GLU A 468 -32.66 -17.95 -1.68
CA GLU A 468 -33.05 -17.78 -3.08
C GLU A 468 -31.99 -18.36 -4.00
N HIS A 469 -32.38 -18.58 -5.26
CA HIS A 469 -31.53 -19.22 -6.26
C HIS A 469 -30.14 -18.59 -6.38
N LYS A 470 -30.03 -17.25 -6.26
CA LYS A 470 -28.75 -16.53 -6.27
C LYS A 470 -27.83 -16.99 -5.14
N HIS A 471 -28.26 -16.90 -3.88
CA HIS A 471 -27.45 -17.31 -2.73
C HIS A 471 -27.25 -18.83 -2.68
N MET A 472 -28.26 -19.61 -3.07
CA MET A 472 -28.15 -21.08 -3.17
C MET A 472 -27.04 -21.49 -4.14
N ARG A 473 -26.92 -20.79 -5.28
CA ARG A 473 -25.84 -20.99 -6.24
C ARG A 473 -24.48 -20.65 -5.63
N SER A 474 -24.33 -19.47 -5.03
CA SER A 474 -23.05 -19.06 -4.44
C SER A 474 -22.65 -19.96 -3.28
N LEU A 475 -23.58 -20.35 -2.40
CA LEU A 475 -23.34 -21.32 -1.32
C LEU A 475 -22.92 -22.68 -1.87
N LYS A 476 -23.63 -23.22 -2.86
CA LYS A 476 -23.24 -24.49 -3.50
C LYS A 476 -21.83 -24.41 -4.07
N ARG A 477 -21.49 -23.31 -4.74
CA ARG A 477 -20.15 -23.08 -5.28
C ARG A 477 -19.09 -23.05 -4.18
N LEU A 478 -19.35 -22.32 -3.09
CA LEU A 478 -18.45 -22.22 -1.95
C LEU A 478 -18.24 -23.58 -1.27
N THR A 479 -19.28 -24.41 -1.13
CA THR A 479 -19.11 -25.78 -0.59
C THR A 479 -18.17 -26.62 -1.43
N MET A 480 -18.17 -26.45 -2.76
CA MET A 480 -17.25 -27.16 -3.64
C MET A 480 -15.83 -26.61 -3.57
N GLU A 481 -15.65 -25.28 -3.59
CA GLU A 481 -14.33 -24.65 -3.55
C GLU A 481 -13.64 -24.80 -2.19
N LEU A 482 -14.41 -24.84 -1.10
CA LEU A 482 -13.92 -25.13 0.25
C LEU A 482 -13.80 -26.64 0.53
N GLU A 483 -14.12 -27.50 -0.44
CA GLU A 483 -14.06 -28.96 -0.31
C GLU A 483 -14.87 -29.51 0.88
N LEU A 484 -16.02 -28.89 1.16
CA LEU A 484 -16.90 -29.29 2.26
C LEU A 484 -17.74 -30.49 1.80
N THR A 485 -17.44 -31.66 2.34
CA THR A 485 -18.09 -32.92 1.93
C THR A 485 -19.17 -33.38 2.91
N SER A 486 -19.08 -32.93 4.16
CA SER A 486 -19.96 -33.35 5.24
C SER A 486 -20.48 -32.15 6.04
N TRP A 487 -21.56 -32.38 6.80
CA TRP A 487 -22.06 -31.39 7.76
C TRP A 487 -21.00 -31.02 8.79
N ASP A 488 -20.20 -31.98 9.25
CA ASP A 488 -19.15 -31.72 10.24
C ASP A 488 -18.06 -30.80 9.68
N ASP A 489 -17.74 -30.88 8.39
CA ASP A 489 -16.81 -29.95 7.73
C ASP A 489 -17.40 -28.54 7.70
N ALA A 490 -18.66 -28.41 7.27
CA ALA A 490 -19.35 -27.13 7.18
C ALA A 490 -19.50 -26.47 8.55
N ARG A 491 -19.94 -27.23 9.56
CA ARG A 491 -20.09 -26.77 10.94
C ARG A 491 -18.75 -26.32 11.51
N ARG A 492 -17.68 -27.10 11.33
CA ARG A 492 -16.33 -26.72 11.75
C ARG A 492 -15.91 -25.38 11.14
N SER A 493 -16.13 -25.18 9.84
CA SER A 493 -15.84 -23.92 9.17
C SER A 493 -16.62 -22.74 9.77
N TRP A 494 -17.93 -22.89 10.02
CA TRP A 494 -18.75 -21.81 10.60
C TRP A 494 -18.32 -21.45 12.03
N THR A 495 -17.99 -22.45 12.85
CA THR A 495 -17.58 -22.25 14.25
C THR A 495 -16.24 -21.53 14.42
N GLN A 496 -15.48 -21.32 13.34
CA GLN A 496 -14.27 -20.48 13.38
C GLN A 496 -14.60 -18.98 13.44
N PHE A 497 -15.86 -18.60 13.21
CA PHE A 497 -16.41 -17.25 13.30
C PHE A 497 -17.40 -17.12 14.45
N VAL A 498 -18.20 -16.05 14.47
CA VAL A 498 -19.30 -15.89 15.43
C VAL A 498 -20.44 -16.86 15.07
N TYR A 499 -20.73 -17.79 15.98
CA TYR A 499 -21.70 -18.85 15.76
C TYR A 499 -22.47 -19.21 17.04
N PRO A 500 -23.75 -18.82 17.17
CA PRO A 500 -24.61 -19.27 18.27
C PRO A 500 -25.02 -20.74 18.08
N GLU A 501 -24.82 -21.58 19.08
CA GLU A 501 -25.18 -23.01 19.02
C GLU A 501 -26.68 -23.25 18.74
N SER A 502 -27.55 -22.33 19.15
CA SER A 502 -28.99 -22.38 18.86
C SER A 502 -29.29 -22.41 17.36
N LEU A 503 -28.37 -21.95 16.50
CA LEU A 503 -28.51 -21.94 15.05
C LEU A 503 -28.28 -23.32 14.41
N ASP A 504 -27.71 -24.31 15.11
CA ASP A 504 -27.30 -25.63 14.56
C ASP A 504 -28.40 -26.31 13.74
N SER A 505 -29.64 -26.33 14.25
CA SER A 505 -30.77 -26.98 13.56
C SER A 505 -31.10 -26.33 12.21
N ARG A 506 -31.09 -24.99 12.14
CA ARG A 506 -31.37 -24.23 10.92
C ARG A 506 -30.20 -24.27 9.96
N ALA A 507 -28.99 -24.21 10.50
CA ALA A 507 -27.75 -24.36 9.75
C ALA A 507 -27.67 -25.73 9.07
N TYR A 508 -28.04 -26.80 9.79
CA TYR A 508 -28.11 -28.15 9.23
C TYR A 508 -29.17 -28.28 8.13
N ALA A 509 -30.37 -27.71 8.33
CA ALA A 509 -31.41 -27.70 7.30
C ALA A 509 -30.95 -26.96 6.02
N LEU A 510 -30.29 -25.81 6.18
CA LEU A 510 -29.67 -25.09 5.05
C LEU A 510 -28.60 -25.94 4.37
N TRP A 511 -27.71 -26.57 5.13
CA TRP A 511 -26.67 -27.46 4.60
C TRP A 511 -27.27 -28.60 3.78
N GLN A 512 -28.34 -29.24 4.25
CA GLN A 512 -29.04 -30.28 3.49
C GLN A 512 -29.59 -29.73 2.17
N ALA A 513 -30.23 -28.55 2.20
CA ALA A 513 -30.76 -27.91 1.00
C ALA A 513 -29.65 -27.58 -0.03
N VAL A 514 -28.53 -27.00 0.43
CA VAL A 514 -27.37 -26.69 -0.42
C VAL A 514 -26.73 -27.97 -0.96
N SER A 515 -26.53 -28.98 -0.12
CA SER A 515 -25.91 -30.25 -0.50
C SER A 515 -26.71 -30.97 -1.58
N ASN A 516 -28.04 -30.99 -1.44
CA ASN A 516 -28.96 -31.62 -2.38
C ASN A 516 -29.27 -30.78 -3.63
N SER A 517 -28.83 -29.52 -3.66
CA SER A 517 -29.02 -28.63 -4.80
C SER A 517 -28.32 -29.16 -6.05
N THR A 518 -29.06 -29.18 -7.16
CA THR A 518 -28.57 -29.57 -8.51
C THR A 518 -27.94 -28.42 -9.26
N VAL A 519 -27.74 -27.26 -8.62
CA VAL A 519 -27.12 -26.09 -9.25
C VAL A 519 -25.72 -26.48 -9.76
N ALA A 520 -25.56 -26.45 -11.08
CA ALA A 520 -24.34 -26.86 -11.75
C ALA A 520 -23.18 -25.90 -11.42
N ARG A 521 -21.96 -26.43 -11.46
CA ARG A 521 -20.74 -25.62 -11.43
C ARG A 521 -20.72 -24.75 -12.69
N ASP A 522 -20.83 -23.45 -12.53
CA ASP A 522 -20.54 -22.51 -13.61
C ASP A 522 -19.04 -22.17 -13.57
N PRO A 523 -18.25 -22.63 -14.57
CA PRO A 523 -16.82 -22.35 -14.62
C PRO A 523 -16.51 -20.89 -14.93
N SER A 524 -17.49 -20.09 -15.39
CA SER A 524 -17.32 -18.67 -15.68
C SER A 524 -17.38 -17.79 -14.42
N VAL A 525 -17.73 -18.37 -13.26
CA VAL A 525 -17.86 -17.66 -11.99
C VAL A 525 -16.57 -17.73 -11.18
N GLY A 526 -15.95 -16.56 -11.00
CA GLY A 526 -14.72 -16.33 -10.23
C GLY A 526 -13.99 -15.08 -10.74
N MET A 527 -12.97 -14.62 -10.02
CA MET A 527 -12.16 -13.48 -10.43
C MET A 527 -11.33 -13.85 -11.68
N GLY A 528 -11.73 -13.34 -12.85
CA GLY A 528 -10.97 -13.51 -14.10
C GLY A 528 -9.80 -12.54 -14.25
N GLU A 529 -9.75 -11.51 -13.40
CA GLU A 529 -8.70 -10.49 -13.39
C GLU A 529 -7.69 -10.72 -12.26
N PRO A 530 -6.45 -10.25 -12.43
CA PRO A 530 -5.42 -10.34 -11.40
C PRO A 530 -5.82 -9.65 -10.09
N THR A 531 -5.75 -10.39 -8.99
CA THR A 531 -5.96 -9.85 -7.64
C THR A 531 -5.02 -10.48 -6.63
N ARG A 532 -4.53 -9.67 -5.69
CA ARG A 532 -3.77 -10.13 -4.54
C ARG A 532 -4.61 -10.95 -3.57
N TYR A 533 -5.94 -10.87 -3.65
CA TYR A 533 -6.84 -11.67 -2.83
C TYR A 533 -7.11 -13.05 -3.44
N ALA A 534 -6.49 -13.42 -4.57
CA ALA A 534 -6.70 -14.74 -5.14
C ALA A 534 -6.32 -15.84 -4.14
N LYS A 535 -7.12 -16.91 -4.10
CA LYS A 535 -6.89 -18.06 -3.22
C LYS A 535 -5.51 -18.67 -3.50
N GLY A 536 -4.78 -18.96 -2.42
CA GLY A 536 -3.43 -19.51 -2.48
C GLY A 536 -2.32 -18.47 -2.41
N ILE A 537 -2.63 -17.18 -2.54
CA ILE A 537 -1.66 -16.11 -2.26
C ILE A 537 -1.45 -15.99 -0.74
N GLY A 538 -0.18 -15.98 -0.33
CA GLY A 538 0.20 -15.83 1.07
C GLY A 538 0.19 -14.36 1.51
N HIS A 539 -0.49 -14.08 2.63
CA HIS A 539 -0.52 -12.77 3.27
C HIS A 539 0.08 -12.83 4.70
N PRO A 540 0.78 -11.77 5.17
CA PRO A 540 1.21 -10.61 4.38
C PRO A 540 2.24 -11.01 3.31
N THR A 541 2.36 -10.22 2.25
CA THR A 541 3.16 -10.53 1.05
C THR A 541 4.64 -10.18 1.21
N THR A 542 5.17 -10.32 2.43
CA THR A 542 6.51 -9.82 2.82
C THR A 542 7.67 -10.55 2.15
N HIS A 543 7.41 -11.71 1.55
CA HIS A 543 8.41 -12.46 0.79
C HIS A 543 8.97 -11.66 -0.40
N ILE A 544 8.21 -10.72 -0.98
CA ILE A 544 8.69 -9.89 -2.09
C ILE A 544 9.86 -9.02 -1.66
N ALA A 545 9.79 -8.32 -0.53
CA ALA A 545 10.94 -7.53 -0.09
C ALA A 545 12.09 -8.38 0.41
N ALA A 546 11.83 -9.57 0.97
CA ALA A 546 12.91 -10.49 1.32
C ALA A 546 13.73 -10.89 0.09
N LEU A 547 13.07 -11.13 -1.06
CA LEU A 547 13.74 -11.38 -2.34
C LEU A 547 14.50 -10.14 -2.83
N VAL A 548 13.87 -8.95 -2.76
CA VAL A 548 14.53 -7.69 -3.15
C VAL A 548 15.77 -7.41 -2.31
N ALA A 549 15.69 -7.60 -0.99
CA ALA A 549 16.80 -7.38 -0.08
C ALA A 549 17.96 -8.36 -0.32
N ALA A 550 17.67 -9.59 -0.75
CA ALA A 550 18.69 -10.58 -1.09
C ALA A 550 19.48 -10.22 -2.36
N GLU A 551 18.89 -9.47 -3.30
CA GLU A 551 19.58 -8.96 -4.48
C GLU A 551 20.42 -7.70 -4.19
N GLU A 552 20.13 -6.98 -3.10
CA GLU A 552 20.84 -5.76 -2.69
C GLU A 552 22.12 -6.05 -1.87
N GLY A 553 22.25 -7.25 -1.31
CA GLY A 553 23.42 -7.71 -0.54
C GLY A 553 24.46 -8.40 -1.42
#